data_AF-A0A623QE45-F1
#
_entry.id   AF-A0A623QE45-F1
#
_cell.length_a   1.000
_cell.length_b   1.000
_cell.length_c   1.000
_cell.angle_alpha   90.00
_cell.angle_beta   90.00
_cell.angle_gamma   90.00
#
_symmetry.space_group_name_H-M   'P 1'
#
loop_
_entity.id
_entity.type
_entity.pdbx_description
1 polymer ?
#
loop_
_entity_poly.entity_id
_entity_poly.type
_entity_poly.pdbx_seq_one_letter_code
_entity_poly.pdbx_strand_id
1 'polypeptide(L)'
;MKYEFLCKNPDSKKLIVVFGGFASHSSHFSHLKSDKNVILFYDYENFDLNFDFKAFDELFLIAFSMGVCVANRLLKELNFKQKIAINGTN
;
A
#
# COMPACT_ATOMS: atom_id res chain seq x y z
N MET A 1 7.89 -7.74 6.01
CA MET A 1 6.84 -6.79 6.42
C MET A 1 5.52 -7.54 6.53
N LYS A 2 4.52 -6.96 7.20
CA LYS A 2 3.16 -7.50 7.22
C LYS A 2 2.29 -6.78 6.19
N TYR A 3 1.20 -7.43 5.78
CA TYR A 3 0.15 -6.77 5.03
C TYR A 3 -1.24 -7.19 5.49
N GLU A 4 -2.20 -6.27 5.36
CA GLU A 4 -3.61 -6.51 5.67
C GLU A 4 -4.49 -5.77 4.66
N PHE A 5 -5.62 -6.37 4.29
CA PHE A 5 -6.63 -5.65 3.51
C PHE A 5 -7.46 -4.75 4.42
N LEU A 6 -7.39 -3.43 4.19
CA LEU A 6 -8.26 -2.47 4.84
C LEU A 6 -9.67 -2.46 4.23
N CYS A 7 -9.76 -2.73 2.92
CA CYS A 7 -11.03 -2.88 2.21
C CYS A 7 -10.89 -4.00 1.16
N LYS A 8 -11.88 -4.89 1.08
CA LYS A 8 -11.99 -5.91 0.03
C LYS A 8 -13.25 -5.66 -0.78
N ASN A 9 -13.08 -5.51 -2.09
CA ASN A 9 -14.19 -5.46 -3.05
C ASN A 9 -13.92 -6.47 -4.17
N PRO A 10 -14.58 -7.65 -4.15
CA PRO A 10 -14.42 -8.70 -5.16
C PRO A 10 -14.75 -8.24 -6.60
N ASP A 11 -15.63 -7.25 -6.75
CA ASP A 11 -16.07 -6.74 -8.05
C ASP A 11 -15.12 -5.68 -8.62
N SER A 12 -14.16 -5.20 -7.82
CA SER A 12 -13.17 -4.21 -8.25
C SER A 12 -11.87 -4.90 -8.71
N LYS A 13 -11.46 -4.64 -9.94
CA LYS A 13 -10.12 -4.98 -10.45
C LYS A 13 -9.04 -3.94 -10.12
N LYS A 14 -9.38 -2.92 -9.33
CA LYS A 14 -8.47 -1.85 -8.90
C LYS A 14 -7.94 -2.11 -7.49
N LEU A 15 -6.66 -1.82 -7.27
CA LEU A 15 -5.98 -1.92 -5.98
C LEU A 15 -5.31 -0.61 -5.59
N ILE A 16 -5.64 -0.13 -4.39
CA ILE A 16 -4.88 0.91 -3.70
C ILE A 16 -3.89 0.22 -2.77
N VAL A 17 -2.61 0.45 -3.03
CA VAL A 17 -1.49 -0.02 -2.24
C VAL A 17 -1.11 1.08 -1.26
N VAL A 18 -1.23 0.81 0.04
CA VAL A 18 -0.90 1.74 1.12
C VAL A 18 0.39 1.28 1.80
N PHE A 19 1.38 2.16 1.91
CA PHE A 19 2.56 1.93 2.75
C PHE A 19 2.51 2.85 3.97
N GLY A 20 2.40 2.25 5.17
CA GLY A 20 2.37 2.97 6.44
C GLY A 20 3.71 3.63 6.82
N GLY A 21 3.68 4.51 7.80
CA GLY A 21 4.91 5.03 8.43
C GLY A 21 5.54 4.02 9.41
N PHE A 22 6.66 4.39 10.01
CA PHE A 22 7.21 3.67 11.16
C PHE A 22 6.17 3.54 12.28
N ALA A 23 6.16 2.39 12.98
CA ALA A 23 5.20 2.07 14.03
C ALA A 23 3.71 2.13 13.61
N SER A 24 3.41 2.05 12.31
CA SER A 24 2.03 1.95 11.84
C SER A 24 1.41 0.60 12.20
N HIS A 25 0.12 0.63 12.49
CA HIS A 25 -0.72 -0.54 12.72
C HIS A 25 -2.01 -0.39 11.89
N SER A 26 -2.64 -1.51 11.48
CA SER A 26 -3.83 -1.47 10.62
C SER A 26 -5.00 -0.70 11.24
N SER A 27 -5.13 -0.75 12.57
CA SER A 27 -6.15 0.01 13.31
C SER A 27 -6.09 1.53 13.10
N HIS A 28 -4.91 2.11 12.82
CA HIS A 28 -4.77 3.55 12.52
C HIS A 28 -5.55 3.96 11.26
N PHE A 29 -5.82 3.01 10.36
CA PHE A 29 -6.47 3.22 9.08
C PHE A 29 -7.90 2.66 9.02
N SER A 30 -8.43 2.18 10.14
CA SER A 30 -9.75 1.54 10.23
C SER A 30 -10.93 2.43 9.82
N HIS A 31 -10.73 3.75 9.84
CA HIS A 31 -11.71 4.75 9.42
C HIS A 31 -11.80 4.93 7.90
N LEU A 32 -10.83 4.41 7.14
CA LEU A 32 -10.82 4.53 5.68
C LEU A 32 -11.89 3.65 5.06
N LYS A 33 -12.59 4.20 4.07
CA LYS A 33 -13.59 3.49 3.26
C LYS A 33 -13.25 3.65 1.80
N SER A 34 -13.49 2.62 1.01
CA SER A 34 -13.18 2.59 -0.41
C SER A 34 -14.13 1.67 -1.16
N ASP A 35 -14.43 2.04 -2.39
CA ASP A 35 -15.09 1.19 -3.40
C ASP A 35 -14.09 0.28 -4.13
N LYS A 36 -12.79 0.42 -3.87
CA LYS A 36 -11.70 -0.39 -4.45
C LYS A 36 -11.09 -1.30 -3.39
N ASN A 37 -10.30 -2.28 -3.83
CA ASN A 37 -9.45 -3.03 -2.90
C ASN A 37 -8.40 -2.10 -2.31
N VAL A 38 -8.15 -2.22 -1.01
CA VAL A 38 -7.12 -1.45 -0.30
C VAL A 38 -6.29 -2.41 0.52
N ILE A 39 -4.98 -2.46 0.24
CA ILE A 39 -4.01 -3.24 0.99
C ILE A 39 -3.03 -2.32 1.70
N LEU A 40 -2.80 -2.56 2.98
CA LEU A 40 -1.80 -1.87 3.79
C LEU A 40 -0.58 -2.77 3.96
N PHE A 41 0.60 -2.26 3.64
CA PHE A 41 1.89 -2.81 4.03
C PHE A 41 2.45 -2.00 5.20
N TYR A 42 2.80 -2.68 6.29
CA TYR A 42 3.27 -2.09 7.54
C TYR A 42 4.21 -3.06 8.26
N ASP A 43 4.71 -2.65 9.43
CA ASP A 43 5.57 -3.48 10.27
C ASP A 43 6.80 -4.03 9.52
N TYR A 44 7.69 -3.12 9.14
CA TYR A 44 8.83 -3.36 8.25
C TYR A 44 10.01 -4.09 8.93
N GLU A 45 9.76 -5.16 9.71
CA GLU A 45 10.80 -6.00 10.32
C GLU A 45 11.73 -6.65 9.26
N ASN A 46 11.19 -6.87 8.06
CA ASN A 46 11.93 -7.26 6.86
C ASN A 46 11.28 -6.63 5.61
N PHE A 47 11.97 -6.72 4.47
CA PHE A 47 11.53 -6.13 3.20
C PHE A 47 10.97 -7.14 2.19
N ASP A 48 10.60 -8.34 2.64
CA ASP A 48 10.04 -9.36 1.76
C ASP A 48 8.63 -8.95 1.32
N LEU A 49 8.43 -8.86 0.00
CA LEU A 49 7.17 -8.44 -0.62
C LEU A 49 6.53 -9.60 -1.37
N ASN A 50 5.83 -10.46 -0.63
CA ASN A 50 5.15 -11.64 -1.17
C ASN A 50 3.66 -11.34 -1.41
N PHE A 51 3.37 -10.54 -2.44
CA PHE A 51 2.00 -10.20 -2.84
C PHE A 51 1.86 -10.17 -4.37
N ASP A 52 0.80 -10.79 -4.89
CA ASP A 52 0.55 -10.83 -6.34
C ASP A 52 -0.21 -9.58 -6.80
N PHE A 53 0.53 -8.57 -7.24
CA PHE A 53 -0.03 -7.36 -7.84
C PHE A 53 -0.64 -7.60 -9.21
N LYS A 54 -0.32 -8.70 -9.91
CA LYS A 54 -0.82 -8.98 -11.28
C LYS A 54 -2.29 -9.39 -11.30
N ALA A 55 -2.87 -9.70 -10.15
CA ALA A 55 -4.30 -10.00 -10.02
C ALA A 55 -5.21 -8.77 -10.23
N PHE A 56 -4.64 -7.57 -10.36
CA PHE A 56 -5.36 -6.30 -10.49
C PHE A 56 -4.96 -5.56 -11.77
N ASP A 57 -5.93 -4.96 -12.43
CA ASP A 57 -5.74 -4.25 -13.70
C ASP A 57 -5.15 -2.85 -13.51
N GLU A 58 -5.50 -2.20 -12.39
CA GLU A 58 -5.03 -0.84 -12.07
C GLU A 58 -4.48 -0.77 -10.64
N LEU A 59 -3.27 -0.24 -10.51
CA LEU A 59 -2.60 -0.01 -9.24
C LEU A 59 -2.52 1.48 -8.92
N PHE A 60 -2.77 1.83 -7.66
CA PHE A 60 -2.62 3.17 -7.09
C PHE A 60 -1.73 3.06 -5.86
N LEU A 61 -0.79 3.99 -5.66
CA LEU A 61 0.10 4.01 -4.49
C LEU A 61 -0.21 5.20 -3.60
N ILE A 62 -0.40 4.95 -2.31
CA ILE A 62 -0.41 5.95 -1.25
C ILE A 62 0.66 5.55 -0.24
N ALA A 63 1.63 6.41 0.02
CA ALA A 63 2.69 6.12 0.98
C ALA A 63 2.84 7.26 1.99
N PHE A 64 2.99 6.92 3.27
CA PHE A 64 3.05 7.87 4.36
C PHE A 64 4.38 7.77 5.12
N SER A 65 5.03 8.91 5.39
CA SER A 65 6.25 8.99 6.21
C SER A 65 7.35 8.03 5.69
N MET A 66 7.93 7.19 6.56
CA MET A 66 8.93 6.18 6.19
C MET A 66 8.44 5.25 5.06
N GLY A 67 7.13 5.01 4.95
CA GLY A 67 6.54 4.22 3.89
C GLY A 67 6.82 4.74 2.49
N VAL A 68 7.09 6.04 2.32
CA VAL A 68 7.47 6.64 1.03
C VAL A 68 8.79 6.04 0.52
N CYS A 69 9.83 6.09 1.36
CA CYS A 69 11.14 5.52 1.04
C CYS A 69 11.06 4.00 0.81
N VAL A 70 10.32 3.29 1.67
CA VAL A 70 10.14 1.83 1.54
C VAL A 70 9.43 1.48 0.23
N ALA A 71 8.34 2.16 -0.11
CA ALA A 71 7.60 1.93 -1.35
C ALA A 71 8.47 2.22 -2.59
N ASN A 72 9.25 3.31 -2.57
CA ASN A 72 10.15 3.65 -3.67
C ASN A 72 11.22 2.58 -3.91
N ARG A 73 11.77 2.00 -2.83
CA ARG A 73 12.74 0.91 -2.92
C ARG A 73 12.14 -0.37 -3.48
N LEU A 74 10.96 -0.76 -3.03
CA LEU A 74 10.40 -2.10 -3.30
C LEU A 74 9.51 -2.17 -4.54
N LEU A 75 8.82 -1.08 -4.87
CA LEU A 75 7.84 -1.04 -5.95
C LEU A 75 8.35 -0.30 -7.19
N LYS A 76 9.67 -0.10 -7.29
CA LYS A 76 10.30 0.71 -8.34
C LYS A 76 9.92 0.28 -9.76
N GLU A 77 9.80 -1.04 -9.96
CA GLU A 77 9.51 -1.65 -11.26
C GLU A 77 8.00 -1.85 -11.52
N LEU A 78 7.13 -1.50 -10.56
CA LEU A 78 5.69 -1.59 -10.73
C LEU A 78 5.11 -0.31 -11.35
N ASN A 79 4.18 -0.49 -12.29
CA ASN A 79 3.46 0.61 -12.91
C ASN A 79 2.22 0.98 -12.08
N PHE A 80 2.18 2.23 -11.63
CA PHE A 80 1.04 2.80 -10.91
C PHE A 80 0.39 3.88 -11.75
N LYS A 81 -0.95 3.88 -11.79
CA LYS A 81 -1.75 4.94 -12.43
C LYS A 81 -1.60 6.27 -11.70
N GLN A 82 -1.44 6.22 -10.38
CA GLN A 82 -1.23 7.38 -9.53
C GLN A 82 -0.36 7.01 -8.34
N LYS A 83 0.55 7.91 -7.95
CA LYS A 83 1.41 7.79 -6.78
C LYS A 83 1.25 9.03 -5.91
N ILE A 84 0.93 8.84 -4.63
CA ILE A 84 0.72 9.91 -3.66
C ILE A 84 1.65 9.68 -2.47
N ALA A 85 2.52 10.65 -2.20
CA ALA A 85 3.37 10.67 -1.02
C ALA A 85 2.80 11.66 0.00
N ILE A 86 2.72 11.25 1.27
CA ILE A 86 2.20 12.07 2.37
C ILE A 86 3.29 12.17 3.43
N ASN A 87 3.75 13.40 3.71
CA ASN A 87 4.70 13.71 4.78
C ASN A 87 5.94 12.77 4.82
N GLY A 88 6.50 12.44 3.65
CA GLY A 88 7.68 11.58 3.53
C GLY A 88 8.61 12.06 2.42
N THR A 89 9.86 11.61 2.47
CA THR A 89 10.91 11.92 1.49
C THR A 89 11.27 10.66 0.69
N ASN A 90 11.73 10.87 -0.53
CA ASN A 90 12.04 9.81 -1.49
C ASN A 90 13.52 9.43 -1.49
#